data_AF-A0A9W2XZV5-F1
#
_entry.id   AF-A0A9W2XZV5-F1
#
_cell.length_a   1.000
_cell.length_b   1.000
_cell.length_c   1.000
_cell.angle_alpha   90.00
_cell.angle_beta   90.00
_cell.angle_gamma   90.00
#
_symmetry.space_group_name_H-M   'P 1'
#
loop_
_entity.id
_entity.type
_entity.pdbx_description
1 polymer ?
#
loop_
_entity_poly.entity_id
_entity_poly.type
_entity_poly.pdbx_seq_one_letter_code
_entity_poly.pdbx_strand_id
1 'polypeptide(L)'
;MDDTVKPLRIPPQMSVYADRHNIFHLVQSLVSSLVVEQPDDPVSHLVSVLRRSSVDIARVLLLGPPAAGKHTVARKLSAELRAVHVTVDCLLQDQSDLGVQACHYTLKGQELPAALLVRLLQNRLSEVDGFNR
;
A
#
# COMPACT_ATOMS: atom_id res chain seq x y z
N MET A 1 34.02 -19.71 -15.83
CA MET A 1 33.08 -20.64 -16.48
C MET A 1 31.73 -19.95 -16.43
N ASP A 2 31.08 -19.77 -17.57
CA ASP A 2 29.79 -19.06 -17.64
C ASP A 2 28.68 -20.02 -17.17
N ASP A 3 28.11 -19.75 -16.00
CA ASP A 3 27.09 -20.59 -15.36
C ASP A 3 25.75 -20.59 -16.14
N THR A 4 25.60 -19.74 -17.16
CA THR A 4 24.41 -19.69 -18.03
C THR A 4 24.35 -20.80 -19.09
N VAL A 5 25.43 -21.58 -19.28
CA VAL A 5 25.53 -22.61 -20.34
C VAL A 5 24.94 -23.97 -19.92
N LYS A 6 24.68 -24.19 -18.63
CA LYS A 6 24.06 -25.45 -18.16
C LYS A 6 22.57 -25.48 -18.46
N PRO A 7 22.02 -26.60 -18.98
CA PRO A 7 20.60 -26.73 -19.20
C PRO A 7 19.84 -26.65 -17.87
N LEU A 8 18.96 -25.66 -17.76
CA LEU A 8 18.05 -25.48 -16.62
C LEU A 8 17.16 -26.72 -16.46
N ARG A 9 17.42 -27.52 -15.42
CA ARG A 9 16.57 -28.65 -15.03
C ARG A 9 15.57 -28.18 -13.98
N ILE A 10 14.32 -27.99 -14.39
CA ILE A 10 13.23 -27.67 -13.48
C ILE A 10 12.75 -28.97 -12.82
N PRO A 11 12.80 -29.11 -11.48
CA PRO A 11 12.29 -30.29 -10.81
C PRO A 11 10.78 -30.48 -11.04
N PRO A 12 10.28 -31.71 -11.18
CA PRO A 12 8.85 -31.94 -11.39
C PRO A 12 7.99 -31.46 -10.20
N GLN A 13 8.58 -31.37 -8.99
CA GLN A 13 7.91 -30.85 -7.79
C GLN A 13 7.81 -29.31 -7.77
N MET A 14 8.46 -28.61 -8.70
CA MET A 14 8.47 -27.14 -8.74
C MET A 14 7.07 -26.55 -8.84
N SER A 15 6.17 -27.17 -9.64
CA SER A 15 4.79 -26.70 -9.79
C SER A 15 4.03 -26.77 -8.46
N VAL A 16 4.16 -27.88 -7.73
CA VAL A 16 3.52 -28.08 -6.42
C VAL A 16 4.06 -27.09 -5.40
N TYR A 17 5.38 -26.86 -5.39
CA TYR A 17 6.00 -25.86 -4.53
C TYR A 17 5.51 -24.44 -4.87
N ALA A 18 5.52 -24.09 -6.15
CA ALA A 18 5.12 -22.76 -6.63
C ALA A 18 3.66 -22.45 -6.30
N ASP A 19 2.77 -23.43 -6.42
CA ASP A 19 1.36 -23.29 -6.06
C ASP A 19 1.19 -23.11 -4.55
N ARG A 20 1.79 -23.99 -3.73
CA ARG A 20 1.72 -23.92 -2.26
C ARG A 20 2.24 -22.61 -1.68
N HIS A 21 3.20 -21.98 -2.33
CA HIS A 21 3.83 -20.75 -1.86
C HIS A 21 3.38 -19.50 -2.63
N ASN A 22 2.27 -19.58 -3.39
CA ASN A 22 1.74 -18.46 -4.19
C ASN A 22 2.76 -17.81 -5.15
N ILE A 23 3.77 -18.57 -5.59
CA ILE A 23 4.84 -18.07 -6.46
C ILE A 23 4.27 -17.71 -7.84
N PHE A 24 3.31 -18.48 -8.36
CA PHE A 24 2.64 -18.14 -9.61
C PHE A 24 1.93 -16.78 -9.55
N HIS A 25 1.20 -16.54 -8.45
CA HIS A 25 0.51 -15.26 -8.23
C HIS A 25 1.51 -14.11 -8.07
N LEU A 26 2.62 -14.33 -7.35
CA LEU A 26 3.70 -13.36 -7.22
C LEU A 26 4.28 -12.99 -8.59
N VAL A 27 4.67 -14.00 -9.39
CA VAL A 27 5.25 -13.77 -10.73
C VAL A 27 4.24 -13.05 -11.63
N GLN A 28 2.97 -13.45 -11.62
CA GLN A 28 1.91 -12.74 -12.36
C GLN A 28 1.82 -11.27 -11.95
N SER A 29 1.89 -10.97 -10.65
CA SER A 29 1.83 -9.60 -10.14
C SER A 29 3.05 -8.77 -10.57
N LEU A 30 4.23 -9.37 -10.50
CA LEU A 30 5.49 -8.75 -10.95
C LEU A 30 5.45 -8.41 -12.44
N VAL A 31 5.03 -9.35 -13.29
CA VAL A 31 4.92 -9.14 -14.74
C VAL A 31 3.86 -8.11 -15.06
N SER A 32 2.71 -8.16 -14.39
CA SER A 32 1.65 -7.16 -14.57
C SER A 32 2.14 -5.75 -14.23
N SER A 33 2.92 -5.60 -13.14
CA SER A 33 3.50 -4.31 -12.76
C SER A 33 4.46 -3.78 -13.80
N LEU A 34 5.28 -4.63 -14.44
CA LEU A 34 6.17 -4.19 -15.52
C LEU A 34 5.41 -3.70 -16.75
N VAL A 35 4.31 -4.35 -17.09
CA VAL A 35 3.47 -3.96 -18.24
C VAL A 35 2.80 -2.61 -18.01
N VAL A 36 2.34 -2.35 -16.77
CA VAL A 36 1.66 -1.10 -16.40
C VAL A 36 2.62 0.07 -16.27
N GLU A 37 3.72 -0.12 -15.52
CA GLU A 37 4.63 0.98 -15.16
C GLU A 37 5.71 1.25 -16.21
N GLN A 38 6.01 0.27 -17.08
CA GLN A 38 7.05 0.34 -18.12
C GLN A 38 8.34 1.06 -17.67
N PRO A 39 9.01 0.60 -16.60
CA PRO A 39 10.18 1.25 -16.07
C PRO A 39 11.39 1.11 -17.01
N ASP A 40 12.28 2.11 -17.02
CA ASP A 40 13.52 2.10 -17.80
C ASP A 40 14.47 0.96 -17.38
N ASP A 41 14.49 0.61 -16.10
CA ASP A 41 15.21 -0.54 -15.55
C ASP A 41 14.24 -1.54 -14.90
N PRO A 42 13.82 -2.60 -15.63
CA PRO A 42 12.85 -3.57 -15.14
C PRO A 42 13.36 -4.39 -13.96
N VAL A 43 14.67 -4.70 -13.89
CA VAL A 43 15.21 -5.54 -12.82
C VAL A 43 15.22 -4.77 -11.50
N SER A 44 15.69 -3.52 -11.51
CA SER A 44 15.65 -2.66 -10.32
C SER A 44 14.21 -2.42 -9.85
N HIS A 45 13.26 -2.25 -10.77
CA HIS A 45 11.84 -2.14 -10.43
C HIS A 45 11.33 -3.39 -9.73
N LEU A 46 11.57 -4.59 -10.28
CA LEU A 46 11.16 -5.86 -9.68
C LEU A 46 11.73 -6.06 -8.27
N VAL A 47 13.02 -5.75 -8.07
CA VAL A 47 13.65 -5.80 -6.75
C VAL A 47 12.96 -4.85 -5.78
N SER A 48 12.61 -3.64 -6.23
CA SER A 48 11.88 -2.68 -5.40
C SER A 48 10.49 -3.19 -5.02
N VAL A 49 9.77 -3.84 -5.95
CA VAL A 49 8.44 -4.41 -5.71
C VAL A 49 8.52 -5.54 -4.70
N LEU A 50 9.48 -6.45 -4.85
CA LEU A 50 9.71 -7.55 -3.90
C LEU A 50 10.09 -7.07 -2.49
N ARG A 51 10.73 -5.90 -2.38
CA ARG A 51 11.09 -5.29 -1.08
C ARG A 51 9.92 -4.59 -0.40
N ARG A 52 8.81 -4.33 -1.10
CA ARG A 52 7.61 -3.76 -0.48
C ARG A 52 7.01 -4.84 0.41
N SER A 53 7.06 -4.66 1.73
CA SER A 53 6.49 -5.56 2.75
C SER A 53 4.95 -5.72 2.68
N SER A 54 4.30 -5.11 1.68
CA SER A 54 2.85 -4.86 1.62
C SER A 54 2.17 -5.33 0.35
N VAL A 55 2.76 -6.26 -0.43
CA VAL A 55 2.13 -6.75 -1.67
C VAL A 55 0.70 -7.27 -1.45
N ASP A 56 0.39 -7.74 -0.23
CA ASP A 56 -0.92 -8.31 0.12
C ASP A 56 -1.80 -7.41 1.02
N ILE A 57 -1.41 -6.16 1.29
CA ILE A 57 -2.21 -5.25 2.13
C ILE A 57 -3.10 -4.39 1.25
N ALA A 58 -4.38 -4.74 1.19
CA ALA A 58 -5.39 -3.98 0.47
C ALA A 58 -5.55 -2.56 1.06
N ARG A 59 -5.27 -1.54 0.25
CA ARG A 59 -5.53 -0.13 0.57
C ARG A 59 -6.82 0.31 -0.13
N VAL A 60 -7.81 0.73 0.66
CA VAL A 60 -9.14 1.10 0.15
C VAL A 60 -9.34 2.60 0.29
N LEU A 61 -9.68 3.27 -0.81
CA LEU A 61 -10.07 4.68 -0.84
C LEU A 61 -11.54 4.80 -1.25
N LEU A 62 -12.36 5.42 -0.40
CA LEU A 62 -13.79 5.61 -0.64
C LEU A 62 -14.07 7.02 -1.16
N LEU A 63 -14.57 7.11 -2.40
CA LEU A 63 -14.88 8.36 -3.09
C LEU A 63 -16.39 8.50 -3.31
N GLY A 64 -16.88 9.74 -3.37
CA GLY A 64 -18.29 10.04 -3.64
C GLY A 64 -18.77 11.35 -3.02
N PRO A 65 -20.00 11.79 -3.33
CA PRO A 65 -20.53 13.07 -2.86
C PRO A 65 -20.74 13.12 -1.34
N PRO A 66 -20.83 14.32 -0.73
CA PRO A 66 -21.18 14.46 0.67
C PRO A 66 -22.53 13.77 0.96
N ALA A 67 -22.71 13.26 2.18
CA ALA A 67 -23.89 12.50 2.62
C ALA A 67 -24.21 11.18 1.89
N ALA A 68 -23.37 10.68 0.96
CA ALA A 68 -23.55 9.39 0.29
C ALA A 68 -23.33 8.14 1.18
N GLY A 69 -23.12 8.30 2.49
CA GLY A 69 -22.88 7.19 3.41
C GLY A 69 -21.45 6.62 3.42
N LYS A 70 -20.48 7.29 2.78
CA LYS A 70 -19.07 6.84 2.71
C LYS A 70 -18.48 6.48 4.06
N HIS A 71 -18.68 7.32 5.08
CA HIS A 71 -18.20 7.07 6.45
C HIS A 71 -18.81 5.80 7.07
N THR A 72 -20.09 5.54 6.80
CA THR A 72 -20.78 4.33 7.28
C THR A 72 -20.18 3.08 6.66
N VAL A 73 -19.92 3.12 5.35
CA VAL A 73 -19.28 2.01 4.61
C VAL A 73 -17.84 1.81 5.09
N ALA A 74 -17.07 2.90 5.22
CA ALA A 74 -15.69 2.86 5.71
C ALA A 74 -15.57 2.15 7.06
N ARG A 75 -16.45 2.51 8.01
CA ARG A 75 -16.47 1.91 9.36
C ARG A 75 -16.83 0.43 9.34
N LYS A 76 -17.75 0.02 8.48
CA LYS A 76 -18.11 -1.41 8.32
C LYS A 76 -16.96 -2.20 7.71
N LEU A 77 -16.39 -1.70 6.61
CA LEU A 77 -15.25 -2.32 5.95
C LEU A 77 -14.04 -2.43 6.87
N SER A 78 -13.73 -1.39 7.65
CA SER A 78 -12.62 -1.45 8.61
C SER A 78 -12.82 -2.53 9.68
N ALA A 79 -14.06 -2.72 10.14
CA ALA A 79 -14.36 -3.75 11.14
C ALA A 79 -14.29 -5.16 10.54
N GLU A 80 -14.84 -5.37 9.35
CA GLU A 80 -14.85 -6.66 8.66
C GLU A 80 -13.46 -7.09 8.20
N LEU A 81 -12.68 -6.17 7.63
CA LEU A 81 -11.34 -6.43 7.11
C LEU A 81 -10.25 -6.31 8.17
N ARG A 82 -10.59 -5.93 9.41
CA ARG A 82 -9.65 -5.56 10.47
C ARG A 82 -8.61 -4.54 9.99
N ALA A 83 -9.05 -3.60 9.18
CA ALA A 83 -8.20 -2.59 8.55
C ALA A 83 -8.18 -1.30 9.37
N VAL A 84 -7.05 -0.59 9.35
CA VAL A 84 -6.92 0.73 9.98
C VAL A 84 -7.81 1.74 9.23
N HIS A 85 -8.75 2.35 9.94
CA HIS A 85 -9.61 3.40 9.38
C HIS A 85 -8.94 4.75 9.55
N VAL A 86 -8.49 5.34 8.43
CA VAL A 86 -7.82 6.66 8.42
C VAL A 86 -8.83 7.74 8.07
N THR A 87 -9.03 8.70 8.98
CA THR A 87 -9.86 9.91 8.79
C THR A 87 -9.03 11.17 9.01
N VAL A 88 -9.53 12.32 8.54
CA VAL A 88 -8.87 13.62 8.77
C VAL A 88 -8.70 13.87 10.28
N ASP A 89 -9.71 13.56 11.09
CA ASP A 89 -9.63 13.70 12.55
C ASP A 89 -8.51 12.86 13.17
N CYS A 90 -8.30 11.63 12.67
CA CYS A 90 -7.21 10.77 13.11
C CYS A 90 -5.84 11.36 12.73
N LEU A 91 -5.72 11.98 11.55
CA LEU A 91 -4.48 12.65 11.13
C LEU A 91 -4.18 13.91 11.94
N LEU A 92 -5.22 14.60 12.42
CA LEU A 92 -5.08 15.80 13.25
C LEU A 92 -4.70 15.47 14.71
N GLN A 93 -4.96 14.26 15.17
CA GLN A 93 -4.55 13.80 16.51
C GLN A 93 -3.06 13.44 16.60
N ASP A 94 -2.34 13.47 15.47
CA ASP A 94 -0.90 13.28 15.43
C ASP A 94 -0.19 14.41 16.20
N GLN A 95 0.70 14.04 17.13
CA GLN A 95 1.49 14.99 17.93
C GLN A 95 2.76 15.46 17.20
N SER A 96 2.99 15.00 15.97
CA SER A 96 4.07 15.50 15.12
C SER A 96 3.93 17.00 14.83
N ASP A 97 5.03 17.67 14.49
CA ASP A 97 5.03 19.08 14.10
C ASP A 97 4.04 19.37 12.95
N LEU A 98 3.82 18.39 12.06
CA LEU A 98 2.85 18.48 10.97
C LEU A 98 1.40 18.40 11.48
N GLY A 99 1.12 17.54 12.46
CA GLY A 99 -0.20 17.43 13.09
C GLY A 99 -0.57 18.71 13.86
N VAL A 100 0.39 19.31 14.56
CA VAL A 100 0.23 20.60 15.25
C VAL A 100 -0.03 21.74 14.25
N GLN A 101 0.73 21.80 13.15
CA GLN A 101 0.48 22.76 12.07
C GLN A 101 -0.91 22.58 11.47
N ALA A 102 -1.33 21.34 11.24
CA ALA A 102 -2.64 21.04 10.70
C ALA A 102 -3.78 21.47 11.64
N CYS A 103 -3.65 21.16 12.93
CA CYS A 103 -4.58 21.60 13.96
C CYS A 103 -4.75 23.11 13.97
N HIS A 104 -3.68 23.87 13.77
CA HIS A 104 -3.73 25.33 13.74
C HIS A 104 -4.56 25.88 12.57
N TYR A 105 -4.58 25.21 11.40
CA TYR A 105 -5.48 25.57 10.30
C TYR A 105 -6.93 25.26 10.64
N THR A 106 -7.20 24.08 11.21
CA THR A 106 -8.55 23.65 11.59
C THR A 106 -9.14 24.56 12.68
N LEU A 107 -8.35 24.94 13.68
CA LEU A 107 -8.76 25.88 14.74
C LEU A 107 -9.06 27.29 14.22
N LYS A 108 -8.42 27.70 13.12
CA LYS A 108 -8.69 28.98 12.44
C LYS A 108 -9.89 28.92 11.48
N GLY A 109 -10.56 27.77 11.37
CA GLY A 109 -11.63 27.55 10.40
C GLY A 109 -11.17 27.58 8.95
N GLN A 110 -9.86 27.38 8.71
CA GLN A 110 -9.28 27.38 7.37
C GLN A 110 -9.22 25.96 6.81
N GLU A 111 -9.42 25.83 5.50
CA GLU A 111 -9.23 24.56 4.81
C GLU A 111 -7.76 24.14 4.85
N LEU A 112 -7.54 22.84 5.07
CA LEU A 112 -6.19 22.30 5.16
C LEU A 112 -5.54 22.27 3.77
N PRO A 113 -4.31 22.80 3.60
CA PRO A 113 -3.62 22.74 2.32
C PRO A 113 -3.42 21.30 1.86
N ALA A 114 -3.71 21.00 0.59
CA ALA A 114 -3.61 19.65 0.03
C ALA A 114 -2.22 19.03 0.20
N ALA A 115 -1.16 19.83 0.00
CA ALA A 115 0.22 19.38 0.18
C ALA A 115 0.51 18.93 1.63
N LEU A 116 -0.12 19.57 2.61
CA LEU A 116 0.03 19.22 4.03
C LEU A 116 -0.73 17.93 4.35
N LEU A 117 -1.97 17.80 3.84
CA LEU A 117 -2.78 16.59 3.99
C LEU A 117 -2.07 15.36 3.40
N VAL A 118 -1.45 15.50 2.22
CA VAL A 118 -0.69 14.43 1.57
C VAL A 118 0.49 13.99 2.42
N ARG A 119 1.22 14.93 3.04
CA ARG A 119 2.35 14.60 3.93
C ARG A 119 1.88 13.87 5.20
N LEU A 120 0.79 14.31 5.81
CA LEU A 120 0.19 13.62 6.96
C LEU A 120 -0.24 12.19 6.60
N LEU A 121 -0.89 12.02 5.46
CA LEU A 121 -1.28 10.70 4.95
C LEU A 121 -0.06 9.82 4.69
N GLN A 122 1.00 10.35 4.07
CA GLN A 122 2.24 9.61 3.82
C GLN A 122 2.89 9.14 5.13
N ASN A 123 2.96 10.01 6.14
CA ASN A 123 3.48 9.64 7.46
C ASN A 123 2.62 8.53 8.09
N ARG A 124 1.29 8.72 8.13
CA ARG A 124 0.38 7.74 8.73
C ARG A 124 0.41 6.38 8.03
N LEU A 125 0.60 6.35 6.71
CA LEU A 125 0.71 5.13 5.91
C LEU A 125 2.08 4.45 6.01
N SER A 126 3.11 5.17 6.49
CA SER A 126 4.44 4.61 6.74
C SER A 126 4.55 3.87 8.07
N GLU A 127 3.60 4.07 8.98
CA GLU A 127 3.56 3.41 10.28
C GLU A 127 3.28 1.90 10.16
N VAL A 128 3.91 1.14 11.06
CA VAL A 128 3.93 -0.34 11.02
C VAL A 128 2.58 -0.96 11.46
N ASP A 129 1.65 -0.16 11.99
CA ASP A 129 0.35 -0.62 12.45
C ASP A 129 -0.52 -1.26 11.34
N GLY A 130 -0.25 -0.92 10.07
CA GLY A 130 -0.90 -1.56 8.92
C GLY A 130 -0.35 -2.95 8.56
N PHE A 131 0.75 -3.39 9.17
CA PHE A 131 1.46 -4.63 8.86
C PHE A 131 1.25 -5.76 9.87
N ASN A 132 0.68 -5.49 11.04
CA ASN A 132 0.41 -6.53 12.03
C ASN A 132 -0.88 -7.28 11.68
N ARG A 133 -0.71 -8.38 10.95
CA ARG A 133 -1.67 -9.50 10.89
C ARG A 133 -1.30 -10.57 11.90
#